data_AF-A0A840YTD4-F1
#
_entry.id   AF-A0A840YTD4-F1
#
_cell.length_a   1.000
_cell.length_b   1.000
_cell.length_c   1.000
_cell.angle_alpha   90.00
_cell.angle_beta   90.00
_cell.angle_gamma   90.00
#
_symmetry.space_group_name_H-M   'P 1'
#
loop_
_entity.id
_entity.type
_entity.pdbx_description
1 polymer ?
#
loop_
_entity_poly.entity_id
_entity_poly.type
_entity_poly.pdbx_seq_one_letter_code
_entity_poly.pdbx_strand_id
1 'polypeptide(L)'
;MTTVPTGRLFHGDDLGCKAFLAGQPAHYVYILSRPDGRPFYVGKGYGPRVFQHENEARHPNNRLSNAYKLNVIRSIWKAGLKPTYEIDLVTTSAEEAYAREAALIGLIKRLHEGGPLTNLAAGGGSTAGPAPASVERHSATLGGIPDDNPERATLNGFVLSIAHMDSVVVKPVGQFIARPTVRFPNKPRKLSLRQAVAVVASAASNGIGMAGECRIPRKLIVDGVEGLVENGVACDLLTSGAVSIDPAADPAEECFLLSAQQAAAIVGVLGQRKCIDLGIIPVPAA
;
A
#
# COMPACT_ATOMS: atom_id res chain seq x y z
N MET A 1 -7.89 21.50 2.48
CA MET A 1 -6.92 20.59 3.13
C MET A 1 -6.65 21.15 4.51
N THR A 2 -7.06 20.46 5.56
CA THR A 2 -6.72 20.82 6.94
C THR A 2 -5.21 20.62 7.10
N THR A 3 -4.47 21.71 7.32
CA THR A 3 -3.02 21.64 7.55
C THR A 3 -2.80 20.96 8.90
N VAL A 4 -2.20 19.77 8.87
CA VAL A 4 -1.80 19.07 10.08
C VAL A 4 -0.69 19.90 10.74
N PRO A 5 -0.83 20.31 12.01
CA PRO A 5 0.21 21.08 12.70
C PRO A 5 1.44 20.19 12.95
N THR A 6 2.49 20.42 12.17
CA THR A 6 3.81 19.82 12.33
C THR A 6 4.78 20.85 12.91
N GLY A 7 5.86 20.39 13.54
CA GLY A 7 6.90 21.25 14.10
C GLY A 7 7.72 21.97 13.02
N ARG A 8 7.86 21.34 11.84
CA ARG A 8 8.49 21.90 10.62
C ARG A 8 9.79 22.67 10.92
N LEU A 9 10.70 22.05 11.66
CA LEU A 9 12.04 22.58 11.94
C LEU A 9 12.88 22.71 10.65
N PHE A 10 12.61 21.86 9.67
CA PHE A 10 13.16 21.93 8.32
C PHE A 10 12.13 21.45 7.30
N HIS A 11 12.13 22.02 6.10
CA HIS A 11 11.43 21.50 4.93
C HIS A 11 12.22 21.78 3.66
N GLY A 12 12.52 20.77 2.85
CA GLY A 12 13.31 20.95 1.63
C GLY A 12 13.69 19.64 0.94
N ASP A 13 14.77 19.69 0.16
CA ASP A 13 15.31 18.56 -0.60
C ASP A 13 16.33 17.72 0.21
N ASP A 14 16.92 16.72 -0.45
CA ASP A 14 17.85 15.79 0.19
C ASP A 14 19.13 16.48 0.68
N LEU A 15 19.63 17.45 -0.10
CA LEU A 15 20.86 18.19 0.21
C LEU A 15 20.66 19.14 1.39
N GLY A 16 19.55 19.89 1.39
CA GLY A 16 19.17 20.76 2.51
C GLY A 16 18.91 19.97 3.78
N CYS A 17 18.21 18.84 3.68
CA CYS A 17 17.93 17.97 4.83
C CYS A 17 19.23 17.41 5.42
N LYS A 18 20.15 16.98 4.57
CA LYS A 18 21.47 16.47 4.99
C LYS A 18 22.29 17.55 5.68
N ALA A 19 22.28 18.78 5.15
CA ALA A 19 22.95 19.92 5.78
C ALA A 19 22.32 20.27 7.13
N PHE A 20 20.99 20.25 7.24
CA PHE A 20 20.28 20.51 8.49
C PHE A 20 20.64 19.47 9.57
N LEU A 21 20.65 18.18 9.22
CA LEU A 21 20.96 17.10 10.17
C LEU A 21 22.46 16.94 10.46
N ALA A 22 23.34 17.58 9.69
CA ALA A 22 24.78 17.50 9.88
C ALA A 22 25.16 18.07 11.26
N GLY A 23 25.83 17.26 12.08
CA GLY A 23 26.30 17.68 13.40
C GLY A 23 25.25 17.62 14.51
N GLN A 24 24.07 17.06 14.28
CA GLN A 24 23.07 16.83 15.33
C GLN A 24 23.19 15.40 15.89
N PRO A 25 23.78 15.19 17.09
CA PRO A 25 23.86 13.86 17.72
C PRO A 25 22.54 13.47 18.38
N ALA A 26 21.42 13.64 17.68
CA ALA A 26 20.07 13.57 18.24
C ALA A 26 19.18 12.62 17.43
N HIS A 27 18.16 12.09 18.10
CA HIS A 27 17.03 11.48 17.44
C HIS A 27 16.19 12.56 16.76
N TYR A 28 15.55 12.20 15.67
CA TYR A 28 14.67 13.12 14.96
C TYR A 28 13.45 12.39 14.40
N VAL A 29 12.37 13.15 14.21
CA VAL A 29 11.16 12.72 13.54
C VAL A 29 11.08 13.44 12.20
N TYR A 30 10.85 12.68 11.13
CA TYR A 30 10.79 13.19 9.78
C TYR A 30 9.49 12.76 9.09
N ILE A 31 9.11 13.56 8.09
CA ILE A 31 8.00 13.28 7.19
C ILE A 31 8.57 13.30 5.77
N LEU A 32 8.33 12.23 5.02
CA LEU A 32 8.57 12.21 3.59
C LEU A 32 7.29 12.60 2.87
N SER A 33 7.42 13.55 1.97
CA SER A 33 6.31 14.11 1.20
C SER A 33 6.54 13.94 -0.30
N ARG A 34 5.42 13.83 -1.01
CA ARG A 34 5.38 13.89 -2.46
C ARG A 34 5.77 15.31 -2.91
N PRO A 35 6.17 15.51 -4.17
CA PRO A 35 6.50 16.84 -4.71
C PRO A 35 5.39 17.89 -4.52
N ASP A 36 4.13 17.45 -4.48
CA ASP A 36 2.96 18.31 -4.24
C ASP A 36 2.70 18.62 -2.75
N GLY A 37 3.63 18.25 -1.86
CA GLY A 37 3.56 18.50 -0.43
C GLY A 37 2.72 17.49 0.36
N ARG A 38 2.10 16.49 -0.28
CA ARG A 38 1.32 15.48 0.46
C ARG A 38 2.23 14.48 1.18
N PRO A 39 2.06 14.29 2.51
CA PRO A 39 2.85 13.31 3.24
C PRO A 39 2.52 11.89 2.77
N PHE A 40 3.53 11.03 2.71
CA PHE A 40 3.34 9.60 2.44
C PHE A 40 3.99 8.70 3.48
N TYR A 41 4.93 9.21 4.28
CA TYR A 41 5.58 8.41 5.31
C TYR A 41 6.01 9.29 6.47
N VAL A 42 5.78 8.83 7.69
CA VAL A 42 6.35 9.42 8.91
C VAL A 42 7.34 8.41 9.48
N GLY A 43 8.49 8.88 9.94
CA GLY A 43 9.44 7.99 10.59
C GLY A 43 10.27 8.71 11.62
N LYS A 44 10.83 7.96 12.56
CA LYS A 44 11.94 8.43 13.40
C LYS A 44 13.29 7.90 12.91
N GLY A 45 14.34 8.63 13.24
CA GLY A 45 15.69 8.31 12.78
C GLY A 45 16.79 8.85 13.68
N TYR A 46 17.99 8.36 13.41
CA TYR A 46 19.26 8.89 13.92
C TYR A 46 20.27 8.82 12.76
N GLY A 47 21.20 9.77 12.70
CA GLY A 47 22.19 9.85 11.63
C GLY A 47 21.54 9.87 10.23
N PRO A 48 21.98 9.04 9.26
CA PRO A 48 21.49 9.09 7.88
C PRO A 48 20.18 8.31 7.63
N ARG A 49 19.47 7.86 8.68
CA ARG A 49 18.31 6.96 8.56
C ARG A 49 17.24 7.45 7.58
N VAL A 50 16.92 8.75 7.57
CA VAL A 50 15.92 9.31 6.64
C VAL A 50 16.24 9.06 5.17
N PHE A 51 17.53 9.03 4.80
CA PHE A 51 17.97 8.81 3.41
C PHE A 51 18.04 7.32 3.03
N GLN A 52 17.98 6.41 4.01
CA GLN A 52 18.06 4.97 3.75
C GLN A 52 16.84 4.46 2.97
N HIS A 53 15.68 5.13 3.06
CA HIS A 53 14.45 4.70 2.37
C HIS A 53 14.58 4.77 0.84
N GLU A 54 15.22 5.80 0.34
CA GLU A 54 15.54 5.89 -1.09
C GLU A 54 16.60 4.87 -1.48
N ASN A 55 17.62 4.66 -0.66
CA ASN A 55 18.60 3.60 -0.96
C ASN A 55 17.94 2.21 -1.01
N GLU A 56 16.98 1.94 -0.12
CA GLU A 56 16.17 0.72 -0.13
C GLU A 56 15.33 0.62 -1.42
N ALA A 57 14.76 1.73 -1.90
CA ALA A 57 13.93 1.76 -3.10
C ALA A 57 14.69 1.42 -4.40
N ARG A 58 16.03 1.52 -4.40
CA ARG A 58 16.89 1.10 -5.52
C ARG A 58 17.04 -0.41 -5.66
N HIS A 59 16.71 -1.17 -4.62
CA HIS A 59 16.90 -2.61 -4.58
C HIS A 59 15.54 -3.33 -4.63
N PRO A 60 15.49 -4.62 -5.03
CA PRO A 60 14.29 -5.43 -4.94
C PRO A 60 13.77 -5.52 -3.49
N ASN A 61 12.45 -5.60 -3.33
CA ASN A 61 11.83 -5.74 -2.01
C ASN A 61 12.26 -7.08 -1.37
N ASN A 62 12.43 -7.10 -0.05
CA ASN A 62 12.55 -8.33 0.73
C ASN A 62 11.41 -8.43 1.75
N ARG A 63 11.38 -9.50 2.56
CA ARG A 63 10.33 -9.75 3.55
C ARG A 63 10.20 -8.66 4.63
N LEU A 64 11.23 -7.84 4.83
CA LEU A 64 11.26 -6.77 5.82
C LEU A 64 11.00 -5.38 5.22
N SER A 65 10.87 -5.29 3.89
CA SER A 65 10.66 -4.03 3.19
C SER A 65 9.22 -3.55 3.31
N ASN A 66 9.04 -2.25 3.56
CA ASN A 66 7.74 -1.61 3.40
C ASN A 66 7.49 -1.33 1.91
N ALA A 67 6.90 -2.30 1.20
CA ALA A 67 6.65 -2.23 -0.24
C ALA A 67 5.87 -0.96 -0.65
N TYR A 68 4.88 -0.51 0.14
CA TYR A 68 4.08 0.67 -0.17
C TYR A 68 4.91 1.95 -0.20
N LYS A 69 5.75 2.15 0.82
CA LYS A 69 6.70 3.28 0.88
C LYS A 69 7.63 3.26 -0.33
N LEU A 70 8.20 2.10 -0.64
CA LEU A 70 9.15 1.98 -1.77
C LEU A 70 8.46 2.22 -3.12
N ASN A 71 7.22 1.76 -3.29
CA ASN A 71 6.46 1.97 -4.51
C ASN A 71 6.09 3.45 -4.72
N VAL A 72 5.75 4.17 -3.65
CA VAL A 72 5.57 5.63 -3.73
C VAL A 72 6.87 6.33 -4.16
N ILE A 73 8.02 5.98 -3.56
CA ILE A 73 9.32 6.56 -3.93
C ILE A 73 9.65 6.27 -5.40
N ARG A 74 9.52 5.01 -5.85
CA ARG A 74 9.79 4.61 -7.24
C ARG A 74 8.84 5.29 -8.23
N SER A 75 7.58 5.48 -7.86
CA SER A 75 6.60 6.20 -8.68
C SER A 75 6.98 7.67 -8.86
N ILE A 76 7.43 8.34 -7.79
CA ILE A 76 7.95 9.72 -7.84
C ILE A 76 9.15 9.80 -8.80
N TRP A 77 10.12 8.89 -8.69
CA TRP A 77 11.28 8.88 -9.57
C TRP A 77 10.95 8.59 -11.03
N LYS A 78 9.99 7.70 -11.30
CA LYS A 78 9.52 7.41 -12.65
C LYS A 78 8.93 8.65 -13.34
N ALA A 79 8.38 9.58 -12.55
CA ALA A 79 7.91 10.88 -13.03
C ALA A 79 9.04 11.93 -13.19
N GLY A 80 10.31 11.57 -12.95
CA GLY A 80 11.44 12.50 -13.00
C GLY A 80 11.52 13.46 -11.80
N LEU A 81 10.80 13.16 -10.72
CA LEU A 81 10.70 13.99 -9.53
C LEU A 81 11.46 13.37 -8.34
N LYS A 82 11.54 14.10 -7.22
CA LYS A 82 12.14 13.63 -5.96
C LYS A 82 11.18 13.82 -4.77
N PRO A 83 11.21 12.95 -3.75
CA PRO A 83 10.56 13.21 -2.48
C PRO A 83 11.10 14.49 -1.82
N THR A 84 10.28 15.15 -1.01
CA THR A 84 10.71 16.23 -0.11
C THR A 84 10.74 15.73 1.33
N TYR A 85 11.53 16.41 2.16
CA TYR A 85 11.78 16.04 3.55
C TYR A 85 11.30 17.16 4.45
N GLU A 86 10.57 16.81 5.50
CA GLU A 86 10.30 17.67 6.63
C GLU A 86 10.93 17.06 7.89
N ILE A 87 11.63 17.86 8.69
CA ILE A 87 12.02 17.47 10.05
C ILE A 87 11.04 18.12 11.02
N ASP A 88 10.28 17.31 11.74
CA ASP A 88 9.25 17.76 12.67
C ASP A 88 9.81 18.00 14.07
N LEU A 89 10.73 17.14 14.52
CA LEU A 89 11.32 17.19 15.85
C LEU A 89 12.78 16.76 15.79
N VAL A 90 13.62 17.41 16.60
CA VAL A 90 14.96 16.97 16.98
C VAL A 90 14.99 16.88 18.50
N THR A 91 15.44 15.76 19.05
CA THR A 91 15.51 15.52 20.49
C THR A 91 16.63 14.55 20.84
N THR A 92 17.20 14.67 22.03
CA THR A 92 18.11 13.66 22.58
C THR A 92 17.38 12.44 23.13
N SER A 93 16.04 12.52 23.32
CA SER A 93 15.22 11.43 23.83
C SER A 93 14.63 10.57 22.72
N ALA A 94 15.06 9.30 22.66
CA ALA A 94 14.49 8.32 21.74
C ALA A 94 12.99 8.07 22.00
N GLU A 95 12.55 8.20 23.25
CA GLU A 95 11.16 8.02 23.68
C GLU A 95 10.28 9.17 23.21
N GLU A 96 10.78 10.41 23.28
CA GLU A 96 10.06 11.58 22.79
C GLU A 96 9.90 11.53 21.26
N ALA A 97 10.96 11.20 20.53
CA ALA A 97 10.89 11.01 19.08
C ALA A 97 9.87 9.93 18.70
N TYR A 98 9.78 8.88 19.51
CA TYR A 98 8.83 7.80 19.30
C TYR A 98 7.38 8.19 19.59
N ALA A 99 7.12 8.88 20.70
CA ALA A 99 5.79 9.39 21.02
C ALA A 99 5.30 10.37 19.95
N ARG A 100 6.21 11.24 19.45
CA ARG A 100 5.89 12.20 18.40
C ARG A 100 5.62 11.53 17.06
N GLU A 101 6.38 10.51 16.68
CA GLU A 101 6.12 9.69 15.48
C GLU A 101 4.71 9.07 15.53
N ALA A 102 4.34 8.44 16.65
CA ALA A 102 3.02 7.83 16.82
C ALA A 102 1.89 8.88 16.76
N ALA A 103 2.09 10.05 17.39
CA ALA A 103 1.12 11.14 17.36
C ALA A 103 0.88 11.67 15.93
N LEU A 104 1.95 11.86 15.15
CA LEU A 104 1.84 12.28 13.75
C LEU A 104 1.16 11.22 12.88
N ILE A 105 1.46 9.94 13.08
CA ILE A 105 0.80 8.85 12.35
C ILE A 105 -0.70 8.83 12.66
N GLY A 106 -1.09 8.94 13.93
CA GLY A 106 -2.51 8.99 14.32
C GLY A 106 -3.25 10.21 13.77
N LEU A 107 -2.57 11.36 13.67
CA LEU A 107 -3.14 12.61 13.17
C LEU A 107 -3.31 12.63 11.65
N ILE A 108 -2.28 12.20 10.90
CA ILE A 108 -2.29 12.19 9.43
C ILE A 108 -3.05 10.97 8.89
N LYS A 109 -3.05 9.86 9.66
CA LYS A 109 -3.67 8.57 9.38
C LYS A 109 -2.99 7.74 8.28
N ARG A 110 -3.03 6.42 8.45
CA ARG A 110 -2.55 5.42 7.50
C ARG A 110 -3.56 5.16 6.39
N LEU A 111 -3.12 4.47 5.33
CA LEU A 111 -3.98 4.11 4.19
C LEU A 111 -5.31 3.45 4.60
N HIS A 112 -5.29 2.51 5.56
CA HIS A 112 -6.52 1.84 6.06
C HIS A 112 -7.37 2.67 7.00
N GLU A 113 -6.81 3.72 7.58
CA GLU A 113 -7.53 4.66 8.44
C GLU A 113 -8.11 5.83 7.63
N GLY A 114 -7.98 5.78 6.30
CA GLY A 114 -8.43 6.82 5.37
C GLY A 114 -7.43 7.97 5.17
N GLY A 115 -6.20 7.84 5.67
CA GLY A 115 -5.12 8.81 5.45
C GLY A 115 -4.13 8.41 4.33
N PRO A 116 -3.13 9.25 4.04
CA PRO A 116 -2.19 9.05 2.95
C PRO A 116 -0.91 8.30 3.33
N LEU A 117 -0.70 7.96 4.61
CA LEU A 117 0.56 7.37 5.08
C LEU A 117 0.67 5.89 4.73
N THR A 118 1.82 5.51 4.17
CA THR A 118 2.23 4.14 3.87
C THR A 118 2.86 3.43 5.07
N ASN A 119 2.78 4.01 6.27
CA ASN A 119 3.23 3.38 7.52
C ASN A 119 2.47 2.07 7.76
N LEU A 120 3.19 0.98 8.05
CA LEU A 120 2.58 -0.32 8.36
C LEU A 120 2.04 -0.34 9.79
N ALA A 121 2.85 0.11 10.75
CA ALA A 121 2.46 0.24 12.15
C ALA A 121 1.99 1.67 12.48
N ALA A 122 1.19 1.81 13.53
CA ALA A 122 0.72 3.11 14.04
C ALA A 122 1.84 3.96 14.70
N GLY A 123 3.08 3.46 14.74
CA GLY A 123 4.06 3.86 15.76
C GLY A 123 3.72 3.19 17.10
N GLY A 124 4.60 3.24 18.10
CA GLY A 124 4.27 2.72 19.44
C GLY A 124 4.70 1.29 19.76
N GLY A 125 5.32 0.56 18.83
CA GLY A 125 6.02 -0.70 19.12
C GLY A 125 5.06 -1.85 19.42
N SER A 126 5.56 -3.06 19.24
CA SER A 126 4.78 -4.29 19.25
C SER A 126 4.33 -4.69 20.65
N THR A 127 3.46 -3.91 21.30
CA THR A 127 2.81 -4.29 22.57
C THR A 127 1.41 -3.70 22.66
N ALA A 128 0.47 -4.26 21.91
CA ALA A 128 -0.95 -4.22 22.27
C ALA A 128 -1.44 -5.67 22.27
N GLY A 129 -1.72 -6.20 23.47
CA GLY A 129 -2.17 -7.56 23.68
C GLY A 129 -3.58 -7.84 23.13
N PRO A 130 -3.97 -9.11 23.03
CA PRO A 130 -5.19 -9.53 22.34
C PRO A 130 -6.44 -9.27 23.18
N ALA A 131 -7.52 -8.83 22.52
CA ALA A 131 -8.86 -8.71 23.08
C ALA A 131 -9.72 -9.92 22.64
N PRO A 132 -10.75 -10.31 23.42
CA PRO A 132 -11.19 -11.70 23.54
C PRO A 132 -12.07 -12.20 22.40
N ALA A 133 -11.93 -13.50 22.13
CA ALA A 133 -12.79 -14.30 21.25
C ALA A 133 -14.23 -14.44 21.78
N SER A 134 -15.13 -14.84 20.86
CA SER A 134 -16.55 -15.29 21.03
C SER A 134 -17.55 -14.23 20.54
N VAL A 135 -18.45 -14.39 19.57
CA VAL A 135 -19.17 -15.49 18.88
C VAL A 135 -19.45 -14.94 17.46
N GLU A 136 -19.32 -15.64 16.33
CA GLU A 136 -20.43 -16.37 15.71
C GLU A 136 -19.96 -17.02 14.39
N ARG A 137 -19.93 -18.36 14.39
CA ARG A 137 -19.49 -19.18 13.27
C ARG A 137 -20.58 -19.25 12.21
N HIS A 138 -20.58 -18.31 11.25
CA HIS A 138 -20.97 -18.54 9.84
C HIS A 138 -20.88 -17.28 8.96
N SER A 139 -20.68 -16.08 9.53
CA SER A 139 -20.55 -14.81 8.80
C SER A 139 -19.10 -14.37 8.55
N ALA A 140 -18.15 -14.77 9.42
CA ALA A 140 -16.73 -14.41 9.36
C ALA A 140 -15.97 -14.94 8.12
N THR A 141 -16.61 -15.79 7.31
CA THR A 141 -16.00 -16.35 6.10
C THR A 141 -16.06 -15.40 4.90
N LEU A 142 -16.89 -14.35 4.94
CA LEU A 142 -17.12 -13.51 3.77
C LEU A 142 -16.31 -12.21 3.80
N GLY A 143 -16.17 -11.50 4.92
CA GLY A 143 -15.34 -10.29 5.02
C GLY A 143 -14.89 -10.03 6.47
N GLY A 144 -13.78 -9.31 6.65
CA GLY A 144 -13.22 -8.97 7.98
C GLY A 144 -11.80 -9.51 8.21
N ILE A 145 -11.21 -9.19 9.37
CA ILE A 145 -9.87 -9.63 9.78
C ILE A 145 -10.06 -10.79 10.77
N PRO A 146 -9.86 -12.06 10.37
CA PRO A 146 -10.08 -13.20 11.26
C PRO A 146 -8.97 -13.35 12.30
N ASP A 147 -9.32 -13.46 13.57
CA ASP A 147 -8.36 -13.62 14.69
C ASP A 147 -7.65 -14.98 14.69
N ASP A 148 -8.27 -16.02 14.12
CA ASP A 148 -7.78 -17.40 14.10
C ASP A 148 -6.95 -17.74 12.85
N ASN A 149 -6.74 -16.79 11.94
CA ASN A 149 -6.03 -17.00 10.68
C ASN A 149 -5.13 -15.80 10.35
N PRO A 150 -3.88 -15.78 10.83
CA PRO A 150 -2.99 -14.61 10.73
C PRO A 150 -2.61 -14.27 9.28
N GLU A 151 -2.46 -15.26 8.40
CA GLU A 151 -2.20 -15.04 6.97
C GLU A 151 -3.37 -14.31 6.32
N ARG A 152 -4.59 -14.79 6.57
CA ARG A 152 -5.81 -14.17 6.03
C ARG A 152 -6.06 -12.80 6.63
N ALA A 153 -5.79 -12.61 7.93
CA ALA A 153 -5.84 -11.33 8.60
C ALA A 153 -4.92 -10.29 7.92
N THR A 154 -3.69 -10.70 7.61
CA THR A 154 -2.70 -9.86 6.91
C THR A 154 -3.20 -9.41 5.54
N LEU A 155 -3.67 -10.35 4.71
CA LEU A 155 -4.18 -10.05 3.37
C LEU A 155 -5.45 -9.21 3.40
N ASN A 156 -6.39 -9.52 4.31
CA ASN A 156 -7.63 -8.77 4.45
C ASN A 156 -7.38 -7.36 5.01
N GLY A 157 -6.47 -7.21 5.97
CA GLY A 157 -6.05 -5.89 6.46
C GLY A 157 -5.52 -5.01 5.34
N PHE A 158 -4.71 -5.57 4.43
CA PHE A 158 -4.25 -4.84 3.25
C PHE A 158 -5.38 -4.49 2.28
N VAL A 159 -6.27 -5.43 1.93
CA VAL A 159 -7.41 -5.16 1.04
C VAL A 159 -8.32 -4.07 1.63
N LEU A 160 -8.64 -4.17 2.92
CA LEU A 160 -9.44 -3.18 3.63
C LEU A 160 -8.73 -1.82 3.73
N SER A 161 -7.40 -1.81 3.63
CA SER A 161 -6.63 -0.56 3.54
C SER A 161 -6.85 0.22 2.26
N ILE A 162 -7.23 -0.49 1.19
CA ILE A 162 -7.48 0.09 -0.12
C ILE A 162 -8.91 0.61 -0.17
N ALA A 163 -9.88 -0.21 0.22
CA ALA A 163 -11.27 0.20 0.35
C ALA A 163 -12.03 -0.79 1.25
N HIS A 164 -13.07 -0.29 1.93
CA HIS A 164 -13.92 -1.12 2.77
C HIS A 164 -14.70 -2.15 1.94
N MET A 165 -14.59 -3.43 2.28
CA MET A 165 -15.21 -4.54 1.55
C MET A 165 -15.82 -5.56 2.51
N ASP A 166 -17.06 -5.96 2.24
CA ASP A 166 -17.75 -7.05 2.96
C ASP A 166 -17.37 -8.46 2.46
N SER A 167 -16.55 -8.53 1.40
CA SER A 167 -16.23 -9.77 0.72
C SER A 167 -14.72 -9.95 0.52
N VAL A 168 -14.24 -11.19 0.67
CA VAL A 168 -12.85 -11.58 0.46
C VAL A 168 -12.52 -11.44 -1.02
N VAL A 169 -11.41 -10.77 -1.28
CA VAL A 169 -10.90 -10.52 -2.63
C VAL A 169 -9.64 -11.36 -2.92
N VAL A 170 -8.88 -11.65 -1.87
CA VAL A 170 -7.59 -12.34 -1.90
C VAL A 170 -7.59 -13.44 -0.85
N LYS A 171 -6.99 -14.59 -1.15
CA LYS A 171 -6.82 -15.70 -0.20
C LYS A 171 -5.35 -16.11 -0.08
N PRO A 172 -4.89 -16.61 1.09
CA PRO A 172 -3.55 -17.17 1.22
C PRO A 172 -3.38 -18.38 0.29
N VAL A 173 -2.30 -18.44 -0.47
CA VAL A 173 -2.08 -19.48 -1.51
C VAL A 173 -2.20 -20.90 -0.94
N GLY A 174 -1.66 -21.16 0.26
CA GLY A 174 -1.73 -22.47 0.91
C GLY A 174 -3.12 -22.90 1.38
N GLN A 175 -4.11 -22.00 1.35
CA GLN A 175 -5.46 -22.22 1.89
C GLN A 175 -6.53 -22.27 0.80
N PHE A 176 -6.17 -22.23 -0.48
CA PHE A 176 -7.12 -22.44 -1.56
C PHE A 176 -6.49 -23.01 -2.81
N ILE A 177 -7.31 -23.63 -3.65
CA ILE A 177 -6.89 -24.19 -4.93
C ILE A 177 -7.16 -23.17 -6.03
N ALA A 178 -6.09 -22.70 -6.67
CA ALA A 178 -6.17 -21.86 -7.85
C ALA A 178 -6.83 -22.65 -9.00
N ARG A 179 -7.79 -22.03 -9.67
CA ARG A 179 -8.43 -22.59 -10.86
C ARG A 179 -8.22 -21.65 -12.05
N PRO A 180 -8.18 -22.17 -13.28
CA PRO A 180 -8.06 -21.34 -14.47
C PRO A 180 -9.14 -20.25 -14.49
N THR A 181 -8.74 -19.03 -14.82
CA THR A 181 -9.67 -17.92 -14.90
C THR A 181 -10.52 -18.05 -16.17
N VAL A 182 -11.84 -18.15 -16.02
CA VAL A 182 -12.77 -18.35 -17.13
C VAL A 182 -13.88 -17.32 -17.12
N ARG A 183 -14.35 -16.94 -18.31
CA ARG A 183 -15.50 -16.04 -18.47
C ARG A 183 -16.78 -16.77 -18.08
N PHE A 184 -17.68 -16.11 -17.35
CA PHE A 184 -19.04 -16.61 -17.14
C PHE A 184 -19.88 -16.33 -18.39
N PRO A 185 -20.30 -17.35 -19.14
CA PRO A 185 -20.89 -17.16 -20.48
C PRO A 185 -22.24 -16.43 -20.47
N ASN A 186 -23.03 -16.58 -19.40
CA ASN A 186 -24.42 -16.10 -19.33
C ASN A 186 -24.66 -15.06 -18.24
N LYS A 187 -23.60 -14.37 -17.77
CA LYS A 187 -23.72 -13.38 -16.70
C LYS A 187 -23.06 -12.07 -17.12
N PRO A 188 -23.82 -11.06 -17.60
CA PRO A 188 -23.23 -9.75 -17.82
C PRO A 188 -22.71 -9.21 -16.49
N ARG A 189 -21.46 -8.76 -16.49
CA ARG A 189 -20.82 -8.12 -15.34
C ARG A 189 -20.37 -6.72 -15.74
N LYS A 190 -20.56 -5.76 -14.84
CA LYS A 190 -19.94 -4.44 -14.93
C LYS A 190 -18.73 -4.42 -14.02
N LEU A 191 -17.75 -3.58 -14.33
CA LEU A 191 -16.65 -3.32 -13.42
C LEU A 191 -17.20 -2.75 -12.09
N SER A 192 -16.84 -3.39 -11.00
CA SER A 192 -17.22 -3.04 -9.62
C SER A 192 -15.99 -2.63 -8.81
N LEU A 193 -16.24 -1.98 -7.67
CA LEU A 193 -15.17 -1.59 -6.74
C LEU A 193 -14.39 -2.81 -6.24
N ARG A 194 -15.06 -3.93 -5.94
CA ARG A 194 -14.42 -5.18 -5.52
C ARG A 194 -13.40 -5.69 -6.55
N GLN A 195 -13.78 -5.66 -7.82
CA GLN A 195 -12.91 -6.06 -8.93
C GLN A 195 -11.73 -5.11 -9.08
N ALA A 196 -11.98 -3.79 -9.02
CA ALA A 196 -10.93 -2.78 -9.08
C ALA A 196 -9.90 -2.95 -7.95
N VAL A 197 -10.37 -3.16 -6.71
CA VAL A 197 -9.52 -3.38 -5.54
C VAL A 197 -8.66 -4.63 -5.70
N ALA A 198 -9.17 -5.71 -6.29
CA ALA A 198 -8.41 -6.95 -6.50
C ALA A 198 -7.16 -6.71 -7.34
N VAL A 199 -7.34 -6.06 -8.49
CA VAL A 199 -6.26 -5.78 -9.44
C VAL A 199 -5.30 -4.76 -8.86
N VAL A 200 -5.83 -3.70 -8.23
CA VAL A 200 -5.02 -2.66 -7.61
C VAL A 200 -4.20 -3.20 -6.43
N ALA A 201 -4.77 -4.08 -5.61
CA ALA A 201 -4.05 -4.73 -4.51
C ALA A 201 -2.83 -5.50 -5.04
N SER A 202 -3.02 -6.29 -6.10
CA SER A 202 -1.91 -6.99 -6.73
C SER A 202 -0.90 -6.04 -7.37
N ALA A 203 -1.34 -5.03 -8.12
CA ALA A 203 -0.46 -4.03 -8.72
C ALA A 203 0.40 -3.32 -7.66
N ALA A 204 -0.24 -2.85 -6.58
CA ALA A 204 0.41 -2.14 -5.49
C ALA A 204 1.36 -3.04 -4.69
N SER A 205 1.05 -4.32 -4.49
CA SER A 205 1.95 -5.27 -3.85
C SER A 205 3.19 -5.56 -4.71
N ASN A 206 3.01 -5.70 -6.03
CA ASN A 206 4.08 -6.01 -6.97
C ASN A 206 4.84 -4.77 -7.49
N GLY A 207 4.46 -3.56 -7.09
CA GLY A 207 5.10 -2.31 -7.56
C GLY A 207 4.86 -2.01 -9.04
N ILE A 208 3.71 -2.42 -9.57
CA ILE A 208 3.36 -2.29 -10.99
C ILE A 208 2.50 -1.05 -11.18
N GLY A 209 2.95 -0.17 -12.08
CA GLY A 209 2.21 1.03 -12.44
C GLY A 209 1.01 0.73 -13.34
N MET A 210 -0.08 1.46 -13.14
CA MET A 210 -1.35 1.38 -13.86
C MET A 210 -1.68 2.67 -14.61
N ALA A 211 -0.68 3.48 -14.97
CA ALA A 211 -0.85 4.72 -15.73
C ALA A 211 -0.99 4.49 -17.25
N GLY A 212 -0.85 3.24 -17.71
CA GLY A 212 -0.92 2.84 -19.10
C GLY A 212 -1.18 1.33 -19.20
N GLU A 213 -0.79 0.71 -20.31
CA GLU A 213 -0.85 -0.74 -20.45
C GLU A 213 0.04 -1.41 -19.39
N CYS A 214 -0.49 -2.46 -18.76
CA CYS A 214 0.23 -3.19 -17.73
C CYS A 214 -0.14 -4.67 -17.67
N ARG A 215 0.81 -5.45 -17.16
CA ARG A 215 0.68 -6.88 -16.86
C ARG A 215 0.83 -7.05 -15.35
N ILE A 216 -0.20 -7.53 -14.68
CA ILE A 216 -0.25 -7.63 -13.21
C ILE A 216 -0.41 -9.11 -12.83
N PRO A 217 0.49 -9.71 -12.03
CA PRO A 217 0.32 -11.07 -11.55
C PRO A 217 -0.99 -11.25 -10.80
N ARG A 218 -1.57 -12.45 -10.89
CA ARG A 218 -2.70 -12.82 -10.05
C ARG A 218 -2.28 -12.96 -8.57
N LYS A 219 -1.00 -13.28 -8.34
CA LYS A 219 -0.36 -13.34 -7.02
C LYS A 219 0.00 -11.97 -6.49
N LEU A 220 0.03 -11.89 -5.17
CA LEU A 220 0.49 -10.72 -4.42
C LEU A 220 1.15 -11.18 -3.12
N ILE A 221 2.09 -10.39 -2.62
CA ILE A 221 2.80 -10.65 -1.37
C ILE A 221 2.60 -9.45 -0.45
N VAL A 222 2.06 -9.71 0.75
CA VAL A 222 1.80 -8.70 1.76
C VAL A 222 2.48 -9.14 3.04
N ASP A 223 3.43 -8.37 3.54
CA ASP A 223 4.17 -8.65 4.78
C ASP A 223 4.71 -10.10 4.86
N GLY A 224 5.19 -10.61 3.71
CA GLY A 224 5.72 -11.98 3.58
C GLY A 224 4.68 -13.08 3.39
N VAL A 225 3.38 -12.76 3.45
CA VAL A 225 2.28 -13.69 3.17
C VAL A 225 1.96 -13.69 1.67
N GLU A 226 2.02 -14.87 1.05
CA GLU A 226 1.60 -15.05 -0.32
C GLU A 226 0.08 -15.16 -0.42
N GLY A 227 -0.52 -14.20 -1.13
CA GLY A 227 -1.93 -14.19 -1.50
C GLY A 227 -2.12 -14.40 -2.99
N LEU A 228 -3.32 -14.80 -3.37
CA LEU A 228 -3.75 -14.88 -4.77
C LEU A 228 -5.18 -14.34 -4.88
N VAL A 229 -5.44 -13.58 -5.95
CA VAL A 229 -6.79 -13.10 -6.25
C VAL A 229 -7.73 -14.29 -6.42
N GLU A 230 -8.83 -14.25 -5.66
CA GLU A 230 -9.78 -15.35 -5.53
C GLU A 230 -10.42 -15.72 -6.89
N ASN A 231 -10.71 -17.02 -7.11
CA ASN A 231 -11.20 -17.54 -8.39
C ASN A 231 -12.45 -16.79 -8.91
N GLY A 232 -13.46 -16.60 -8.06
CA GLY A 232 -14.67 -15.86 -8.43
C GLY A 232 -14.39 -14.42 -8.83
N VAL A 233 -13.49 -13.73 -8.12
CA VAL A 233 -13.06 -12.36 -8.47
C VAL A 233 -12.34 -12.32 -9.81
N ALA A 234 -11.40 -13.25 -10.05
CA ALA A 234 -10.66 -13.33 -11.30
C ALA A 234 -11.61 -13.60 -12.50
N CYS A 235 -12.54 -14.54 -12.34
CA CYS A 235 -13.56 -14.81 -13.35
C CYS A 235 -14.50 -13.61 -13.55
N ASP A 236 -14.90 -12.91 -12.49
CA ASP A 236 -15.71 -11.70 -12.60
C ASP A 236 -14.96 -10.61 -13.38
N LEU A 237 -13.67 -10.38 -13.10
CA LEU A 237 -12.80 -9.43 -13.81
C LEU A 237 -12.72 -9.71 -15.31
N LEU A 238 -12.50 -10.96 -15.70
CA LEU A 238 -12.50 -11.37 -17.10
C LEU A 238 -13.91 -11.19 -17.71
N THR A 239 -14.95 -11.55 -16.95
CA THR A 239 -16.34 -11.49 -17.44
C THR A 239 -16.82 -10.07 -17.69
N SER A 240 -16.41 -9.11 -16.86
CA SER A 240 -16.73 -7.70 -17.05
C SER A 240 -15.92 -7.02 -18.15
N GLY A 241 -14.94 -7.73 -18.74
CA GLY A 241 -13.99 -7.15 -19.70
C GLY A 241 -13.02 -6.15 -19.05
N ALA A 242 -12.87 -6.17 -17.73
CA ALA A 242 -11.94 -5.30 -17.02
C ALA A 242 -10.48 -5.68 -17.27
N VAL A 243 -10.21 -6.96 -17.55
CA VAL A 243 -8.89 -7.50 -17.84
C VAL A 243 -8.99 -8.58 -18.92
N SER A 244 -7.87 -8.84 -19.60
CA SER A 244 -7.62 -10.12 -20.27
C SER A 244 -6.70 -11.00 -19.41
N ILE A 245 -6.61 -12.29 -19.71
CA ILE A 245 -5.74 -13.23 -18.99
C ILE A 245 -4.56 -13.61 -19.87
N ASP A 246 -3.36 -13.46 -19.33
CA ASP A 246 -2.15 -14.14 -19.78
C ASP A 246 -2.05 -15.48 -19.05
N PRO A 247 -2.32 -16.61 -19.74
CA PRO A 247 -2.45 -17.91 -19.10
C PRO A 247 -1.09 -18.46 -18.66
N ALA A 248 -1.12 -19.32 -17.66
CA ALA A 248 0.05 -20.08 -17.21
C ALA A 248 -0.33 -21.55 -16.97
N ALA A 249 0.67 -22.43 -16.95
CA ALA A 249 0.45 -23.86 -16.66
C ALA A 249 -0.13 -24.08 -15.26
N ASP A 250 0.36 -23.31 -14.28
CA ASP A 250 -0.25 -23.18 -12.96
C ASP A 250 -1.22 -21.98 -12.98
N PRO A 251 -2.53 -22.16 -12.72
CA PRO A 251 -3.47 -21.06 -12.63
C PRO A 251 -3.11 -19.99 -11.59
N ALA A 252 -2.27 -20.31 -10.61
CA ALA A 252 -1.76 -19.33 -9.67
C ALA A 252 -0.76 -18.35 -10.30
N GLU A 253 -0.11 -18.72 -11.40
CA GLU A 253 0.87 -17.90 -12.13
C GLU A 253 0.25 -17.08 -13.28
N GLU A 254 -1.07 -17.14 -13.45
CA GLU A 254 -1.79 -16.28 -14.40
C GLU A 254 -1.50 -14.80 -14.15
N CYS A 255 -1.53 -14.00 -15.21
CA CYS A 255 -1.43 -12.56 -15.11
C CYS A 255 -2.64 -11.87 -15.75
N PHE A 256 -3.07 -10.76 -15.15
CA PHE A 256 -4.03 -9.84 -15.73
C PHE A 256 -3.32 -8.93 -16.73
N LEU A 257 -3.82 -8.88 -17.96
CA LEU A 257 -3.40 -7.91 -18.98
C LEU A 257 -4.44 -6.80 -19.07
N LEU A 258 -3.98 -5.56 -18.98
CA LEU A 258 -4.83 -4.38 -19.06
C LEU A 258 -4.30 -3.45 -20.12
N SER A 259 -5.16 -3.06 -21.07
CA SER A 259 -4.90 -1.91 -21.92
C SER A 259 -4.91 -0.62 -21.10
N ALA A 260 -4.37 0.47 -21.65
CA ALA A 260 -4.42 1.78 -21.02
C ALA A 260 -5.86 2.23 -20.67
N GLN A 261 -6.84 1.89 -21.52
CA GLN A 261 -8.25 2.20 -21.27
C GLN A 261 -8.82 1.40 -20.08
N GLN A 262 -8.48 0.11 -19.97
CA GLN A 262 -8.91 -0.74 -18.87
C GLN A 262 -8.27 -0.31 -17.54
N ALA A 263 -6.97 -0.01 -17.56
CA ALA A 263 -6.27 0.53 -16.39
C ALA A 263 -6.90 1.85 -15.93
N ALA A 264 -7.19 2.78 -16.84
CA ALA A 264 -7.86 4.04 -16.53
C ALA A 264 -9.27 3.84 -15.94
N ALA A 265 -10.05 2.88 -16.45
CA ALA A 265 -11.37 2.56 -15.90
C ALA A 265 -11.31 2.04 -14.46
N ILE A 266 -10.36 1.16 -14.16
CA ILE A 266 -10.12 0.65 -12.79
C ILE A 266 -9.68 1.77 -11.85
N VAL A 267 -8.74 2.62 -12.28
CA VAL A 267 -8.31 3.80 -11.54
C VAL A 267 -9.49 4.75 -11.28
N GLY A 268 -10.38 4.93 -12.26
CA GLY A 268 -11.58 5.74 -12.13
C GLY A 268 -12.56 5.21 -11.07
N VAL A 269 -12.75 3.89 -11.02
CA VAL A 269 -13.63 3.25 -10.02
C VAL A 269 -13.09 3.37 -8.59
N LEU A 270 -11.77 3.21 -8.40
CA LEU A 270 -11.16 3.32 -7.07
C LEU A 270 -10.95 4.79 -6.65
N GLY A 271 -10.77 5.67 -7.63
CA GLY A 271 -10.45 7.09 -7.45
C GLY A 271 -8.95 7.35 -7.56
N GLN A 272 -8.59 8.36 -8.37
CA GLN A 272 -7.20 8.72 -8.66
C GLN A 272 -6.37 8.98 -7.40
N ARG A 273 -6.95 9.67 -6.40
CA ARG A 273 -6.23 9.99 -5.16
C ARG A 273 -5.71 8.74 -4.47
N LYS A 274 -6.54 7.70 -4.32
CA LYS A 274 -6.15 6.45 -3.68
C LYS A 274 -5.09 5.70 -4.49
N CYS A 275 -5.21 5.71 -5.81
CA CYS A 275 -4.20 5.11 -6.70
C CYS A 275 -2.84 5.82 -6.62
N ILE A 276 -2.82 7.16 -6.50
CA ILE A 276 -1.59 7.93 -6.24
C ILE A 276 -1.03 7.57 -4.86
N ASP A 277 -1.89 7.45 -3.85
CA ASP A 277 -1.47 7.16 -2.49
C ASP A 277 -0.83 5.75 -2.39
N LEU A 278 -1.31 4.80 -3.20
CA LEU A 278 -0.74 3.45 -3.36
C LEU A 278 0.50 3.39 -4.27
N GLY A 279 0.88 4.50 -4.92
CA GLY A 279 2.04 4.57 -5.81
C GLY A 279 1.86 3.86 -7.16
N ILE A 280 0.64 3.44 -7.52
CA ILE A 280 0.38 2.74 -8.78
C ILE A 280 0.15 3.68 -9.96
N ILE A 281 -0.09 4.96 -9.72
CA ILE A 281 -0.08 6.00 -10.77
C ILE A 281 0.79 7.19 -10.30
N PRO A 282 1.39 7.96 -11.22
CA PRO A 282 2.22 9.09 -10.86
C PRO A 282 1.37 10.22 -10.26
N VAL A 283 2.02 11.06 -9.46
CA VAL A 283 1.46 12.37 -9.09
C VAL A 283 1.38 13.23 -10.35
N PRO A 284 0.26 13.90 -10.64
CA PRO A 284 0.21 14.85 -11.75
C PRO A 284 1.30 15.90 -11.59
N ALA A 285 1.95 16.29 -12.68
CA ALA A 285 2.80 17.47 -12.67
C ALA A 285 1.93 18.70 -12.30
N ALA A 286 2.45 19.53 -11.40
CA ALA A 286 1.81 20.79 -10.99
C ALA A 286 1.84 21.83 -12.11
#